data_AF-A0A973SC39-F1
#
_entry.id   AF-A0A973SC39-F1
#
_cell.length_a   1.000
_cell.length_b   1.000
_cell.length_c   1.000
_cell.angle_alpha   90.00
_cell.angle_beta   90.00
_cell.angle_gamma   90.00
#
_symmetry.space_group_name_H-M   'P 1'
#
loop_
_entity.id
_entity.type
_entity.pdbx_description
1 polymer ?
#
loop_
_entity_poly.entity_id
_entity_poly.type
_entity_poly.pdbx_seq_one_letter_code
_entity_poly.pdbx_strand_id
1 'polypeptide(L)'
;MATFHGLPVFVFDVAEAGDLGAGGVPDDVENWAFRVGSSDYEGPDGEEVWKLFLDFVDTTRVRALSLGAWYSDEAGLGWDHYQAALIAAADRFPALEALFVGDLPSEMSEVAYIEQEDPGPLLNAFPQLVEFGIRGPLVMQPLAHDRLRELTLQSGGLPPATVRAVAASQLPALTGLDLYLGTERYEGGATVEDLAPILSGAVFPDLRHLGLRNAEDTDNLAAAVAHAPVVAQLESLDLSLGMLGDEGAAALLAGQPLAHLRTLTLRHHFLSDEMISRLWEALPETEVDVDEQYSARPADRYIAVTE
;
A
#
# COMPACT_ATOMS: atom_id res chain seq x y z
N MET A 1 10.10 -5.56 2.11
CA MET A 1 9.50 -5.11 3.40
C MET A 1 10.09 -5.88 4.59
N ALA A 2 10.28 -5.28 5.78
CA ALA A 2 10.90 -5.97 6.95
C ALA A 2 9.89 -6.65 7.90
N THR A 3 8.69 -6.07 8.03
CA THR A 3 7.57 -6.63 8.80
C THR A 3 6.28 -6.49 8.00
N PHE A 4 5.39 -7.45 8.06
CA PHE A 4 4.08 -7.41 7.41
C PHE A 4 3.02 -8.01 8.33
N HIS A 5 1.83 -7.40 8.43
CA HIS A 5 0.78 -7.86 9.34
C HIS A 5 1.23 -8.00 10.81
N GLY A 6 2.14 -7.12 11.25
CA GLY A 6 2.75 -7.18 12.59
C GLY A 6 3.70 -8.37 12.82
N LEU A 7 4.05 -9.13 11.77
CA LEU A 7 4.97 -10.26 11.82
C LEU A 7 6.31 -9.91 11.15
N PRO A 8 7.44 -10.43 11.63
CA PRO A 8 8.69 -10.38 10.89
C PRO A 8 8.59 -11.13 9.56
N VAL A 9 9.23 -10.60 8.52
CA VAL A 9 9.23 -11.24 7.19
C VAL A 9 10.31 -12.33 7.13
N PHE A 10 9.92 -13.53 6.73
CA PHE A 10 10.79 -14.61 6.30
C PHE A 10 10.81 -14.64 4.76
N VAL A 11 11.99 -14.48 4.16
CA VAL A 11 12.14 -14.55 2.69
C VAL A 11 12.31 -16.01 2.27
N PHE A 12 11.43 -16.47 1.39
CA PHE A 12 11.45 -17.79 0.79
C PHE A 12 11.57 -17.63 -0.73
N ASP A 13 12.81 -17.71 -1.23
CA ASP A 13 13.21 -17.40 -2.61
C ASP A 13 14.16 -18.45 -3.19
N VAL A 14 14.01 -19.71 -2.76
CA VAL A 14 14.88 -20.83 -3.14
C VAL A 14 14.18 -21.82 -4.08
N ALA A 15 14.93 -22.38 -5.03
CA ALA A 15 14.43 -23.42 -5.96
C ALA A 15 14.63 -24.85 -5.44
N GLU A 16 15.62 -25.07 -4.56
CA GLU A 16 15.88 -26.39 -3.97
C GLU A 16 15.88 -26.33 -2.45
N ALA A 17 15.37 -27.37 -1.80
CA ALA A 17 15.35 -27.46 -0.34
C ALA A 17 16.75 -27.42 0.30
N GLY A 18 17.79 -27.78 -0.46
CA GLY A 18 19.18 -27.71 -0.03
C GLY A 18 19.74 -26.29 0.08
N ASP A 19 19.08 -25.32 -0.56
CA ASP A 19 19.48 -23.91 -0.56
C ASP A 19 18.90 -23.14 0.63
N LEU A 20 17.95 -23.75 1.35
CA LEU A 20 17.51 -23.23 2.64
C LEU A 20 18.72 -23.16 3.58
N GLY A 21 18.98 -21.97 4.14
CA GLY A 21 20.09 -21.75 5.07
C GLY A 21 20.05 -22.70 6.26
N ALA A 22 21.10 -22.65 7.11
CA ALA A 22 21.30 -23.60 8.22
C ALA A 22 20.15 -23.73 9.25
N GLY A 23 19.13 -22.86 9.18
CA GLY A 23 17.91 -22.91 9.99
C GLY A 23 16.65 -23.46 9.29
N GLY A 24 16.67 -23.70 7.97
CA GLY A 24 15.50 -24.17 7.24
C GLY A 24 14.30 -23.21 7.28
N VAL A 25 13.10 -23.76 7.04
CA VAL A 25 11.83 -23.09 7.31
C VAL A 25 11.57 -23.11 8.83
N PRO A 26 11.10 -22.00 9.44
CA PRO A 26 10.75 -21.98 10.87
C PRO A 26 9.62 -22.97 11.20
N ASP A 27 9.72 -23.69 12.31
CA ASP A 27 8.67 -24.62 12.79
C ASP A 27 7.40 -23.87 13.28
N ASP A 28 7.56 -22.60 13.66
CA ASP A 28 6.54 -21.70 14.19
C ASP A 28 5.99 -20.74 13.13
N VAL A 29 5.63 -21.30 11.97
CA VAL A 29 5.22 -20.55 10.76
C VAL A 29 4.18 -19.44 10.99
N GLU A 30 3.28 -19.56 11.97
CA GLU A 30 2.27 -18.52 12.31
C GLU A 30 2.87 -17.21 12.85
N ASN A 31 4.13 -17.23 13.29
CA ASN A 31 4.84 -16.06 13.79
C ASN A 31 5.60 -15.30 12.69
N TRP A 32 5.49 -15.74 11.43
CA TRP A 32 6.20 -15.17 10.30
C TRP A 32 5.24 -14.76 9.18
N ALA A 33 5.53 -13.61 8.57
CA ALA A 33 5.01 -13.30 7.26
C ALA A 33 5.97 -13.89 6.21
N PHE A 34 5.47 -14.70 5.29
CA PHE A 34 6.32 -15.27 4.26
C PHE A 34 6.35 -14.37 3.04
N ARG A 35 7.54 -13.98 2.57
CA ARG A 35 7.73 -13.42 1.23
C ARG A 35 8.12 -14.54 0.29
N VAL A 36 7.29 -14.82 -0.73
CA VAL A 36 7.46 -15.96 -1.64
C VAL A 36 7.60 -15.49 -3.08
N GLY A 37 8.57 -16.03 -3.81
CA GLY A 37 8.90 -15.64 -5.18
C GLY A 37 10.30 -15.02 -5.28
N SER A 38 10.76 -14.73 -6.49
CA SER A 38 12.16 -14.32 -6.67
C SER A 38 12.48 -12.98 -6.00
N SER A 39 13.72 -12.87 -5.52
CA SER A 39 14.35 -11.67 -4.94
C SER A 39 15.50 -11.13 -5.78
N ASP A 40 15.91 -11.86 -6.81
CA ASP A 40 17.13 -11.59 -7.58
C ASP A 40 16.86 -11.89 -9.06
N TYR A 41 17.42 -11.07 -9.95
CA TYR A 41 17.35 -11.28 -11.39
C TYR A 41 18.01 -12.59 -11.83
N GLU A 42 19.02 -13.03 -11.10
CA GLU A 42 19.69 -14.32 -11.34
C GLU A 42 19.13 -15.43 -10.43
N GLY A 43 18.05 -15.14 -9.70
CA GLY A 43 17.37 -16.07 -8.81
C GLY A 43 16.46 -17.07 -9.52
N PRO A 44 15.87 -18.01 -8.77
CA PRO A 44 14.92 -18.97 -9.32
C PRO A 44 13.59 -18.32 -9.71
N ASP A 45 12.90 -18.92 -10.68
CA ASP A 45 11.56 -18.47 -11.04
C ASP A 45 10.57 -18.73 -9.91
N GLY A 46 9.62 -17.81 -9.78
CA GLY A 46 8.55 -17.86 -8.78
C GLY A 46 7.69 -19.12 -8.88
N GLU A 47 7.57 -19.75 -10.06
CA GLU A 47 6.87 -21.04 -10.19
C GLU A 47 7.55 -22.14 -9.37
N GLU A 48 8.87 -22.23 -9.44
CA GLU A 48 9.67 -23.24 -8.73
C GLU A 48 9.65 -22.96 -7.23
N VAL A 49 9.86 -21.69 -6.86
CA VAL A 49 9.79 -21.22 -5.47
C VAL A 49 8.41 -21.49 -4.87
N TRP A 50 7.33 -21.19 -5.59
CA TRP A 50 5.95 -21.39 -5.16
C TRP A 50 5.65 -22.86 -4.90
N LYS A 51 6.04 -23.74 -5.83
CA LYS A 51 5.88 -25.18 -5.65
C LYS A 51 6.64 -25.69 -4.43
N LEU A 52 7.89 -25.26 -4.24
CA LEU A 52 8.68 -25.69 -3.10
C LEU A 52 8.10 -25.16 -1.78
N PHE A 53 7.63 -23.91 -1.76
CA PHE A 53 6.94 -23.33 -0.61
C PHE A 53 5.73 -24.17 -0.20
N LEU A 54 4.91 -24.56 -1.18
CA LEU A 54 3.76 -25.43 -0.96
C LEU A 54 4.16 -26.83 -0.44
N ASP A 55 5.30 -27.37 -0.85
CA ASP A 55 5.75 -28.71 -0.42
C ASP A 55 6.38 -28.72 0.98
N PHE A 56 7.03 -27.62 1.41
CA PHE A 56 7.85 -27.57 2.62
C PHE A 56 7.29 -26.73 3.76
N VAL A 57 6.36 -25.81 3.48
CA VAL A 57 5.74 -24.97 4.51
C VAL A 57 4.35 -25.50 4.85
N ASP A 58 4.05 -25.60 6.15
CA ASP A 58 2.69 -25.87 6.61
C ASP A 58 1.81 -24.64 6.38
N THR A 59 1.31 -24.51 5.15
CA THR A 59 0.49 -23.36 4.73
C THR A 59 -0.82 -23.23 5.49
N THR A 60 -1.24 -24.27 6.21
CA THR A 60 -2.47 -24.22 7.03
C THR A 60 -2.37 -23.27 8.22
N ARG A 61 -1.13 -22.90 8.60
CA ARG A 61 -0.82 -22.00 9.72
C ARG A 61 -0.26 -20.65 9.24
N VAL A 62 -0.02 -20.47 7.94
CA VAL A 62 0.50 -19.20 7.39
C VAL A 62 -0.58 -18.12 7.49
N ARG A 63 -0.24 -17.02 8.17
CA ARG A 63 -1.16 -15.90 8.42
C ARG A 63 -0.94 -14.72 7.49
N ALA A 64 0.27 -14.53 6.99
CA ALA A 64 0.62 -13.41 6.13
C ALA A 64 1.54 -13.86 4.99
N LEU A 65 1.23 -13.42 3.78
CA LEU A 65 1.95 -13.76 2.56
C LEU A 65 2.24 -12.48 1.76
N SER A 66 3.48 -12.32 1.32
CA SER A 66 3.92 -11.28 0.40
C SER A 66 4.48 -11.95 -0.85
N LEU A 67 4.15 -11.47 -2.04
CA LEU A 67 4.55 -12.10 -3.30
C LEU A 67 5.63 -11.28 -3.99
N GLY A 68 6.80 -11.91 -4.20
CA GLY A 68 7.88 -11.42 -5.05
C GLY A 68 7.62 -11.71 -6.53
N ALA A 69 8.67 -11.85 -7.33
CA ALA A 69 8.52 -12.02 -8.78
C ALA A 69 8.10 -13.44 -9.17
N TRP A 70 7.32 -13.54 -10.26
CA TRP A 70 7.02 -14.81 -10.91
C TRP A 70 8.13 -15.23 -11.88
N TYR A 71 8.62 -14.32 -12.71
CA TYR A 71 9.81 -14.53 -13.54
C TYR A 71 10.98 -13.76 -12.94
N SER A 72 12.13 -14.39 -12.72
CA SER A 72 13.25 -13.71 -12.06
C SER A 72 13.87 -12.62 -12.96
N ASP A 73 14.07 -12.93 -14.24
CA ASP A 73 14.70 -12.05 -15.23
C ASP A 73 13.74 -10.98 -15.80
N GLU A 74 12.44 -11.23 -15.73
CA GLU A 74 11.36 -10.30 -16.10
C GLU A 74 10.43 -10.03 -14.91
N ALA A 75 10.99 -9.54 -13.80
CA ALA A 75 10.35 -9.46 -12.49
C ALA A 75 8.94 -8.85 -12.43
N GLY A 76 8.64 -7.90 -13.33
CA GLY A 76 7.34 -7.24 -13.42
C GLY A 76 6.24 -8.05 -14.12
N LEU A 77 6.55 -9.18 -14.75
CA LEU A 77 5.64 -9.98 -15.56
C LEU A 77 5.18 -11.26 -14.84
N GLY A 78 4.13 -11.90 -15.38
CA GLY A 78 3.66 -13.23 -14.94
C GLY A 78 2.66 -13.21 -13.78
N TRP A 79 2.06 -12.05 -13.49
CA TRP A 79 1.07 -11.90 -12.43
C TRP A 79 -0.23 -12.66 -12.68
N ASP A 80 -0.60 -12.88 -13.94
CA ASP A 80 -1.72 -13.75 -14.33
C ASP A 80 -1.48 -15.20 -13.89
N HIS A 81 -0.27 -15.72 -14.13
CA HIS A 81 0.13 -17.04 -13.67
C HIS A 81 0.21 -17.13 -12.15
N TYR A 82 0.77 -16.11 -11.49
CA TYR A 82 0.87 -16.09 -10.04
C TYR A 82 -0.52 -16.06 -9.39
N GLN A 83 -1.41 -15.18 -9.85
CA GLN A 83 -2.77 -15.09 -9.35
C GLN A 83 -3.53 -16.42 -9.55
N ALA A 84 -3.40 -17.05 -10.72
CA ALA A 84 -4.01 -18.34 -10.99
C ALA A 84 -3.48 -19.44 -10.05
N ALA A 85 -2.16 -19.49 -9.82
CA ALA A 85 -1.54 -20.46 -8.93
C ALA A 85 -1.98 -20.28 -7.47
N LEU A 86 -2.07 -19.03 -7.01
CA LEU A 86 -2.50 -18.70 -5.65
C LEU A 86 -3.98 -19.05 -5.43
N ILE A 87 -4.86 -18.70 -6.38
CA ILE A 87 -6.28 -19.07 -6.34
C ILE A 87 -6.45 -20.59 -6.35
N ALA A 88 -5.69 -21.31 -7.18
CA ALA A 88 -5.75 -22.78 -7.26
C ALA A 88 -5.35 -23.48 -5.95
N ALA A 89 -4.53 -22.82 -5.13
CA ALA A 89 -4.08 -23.32 -3.83
C ALA A 89 -4.85 -22.73 -2.65
N ALA A 90 -5.93 -21.96 -2.87
CA ALA A 90 -6.59 -21.20 -1.80
C ALA A 90 -7.07 -22.05 -0.61
N ASP A 91 -7.51 -23.29 -0.87
CA ASP A 91 -7.95 -24.24 0.17
C ASP A 91 -6.83 -24.66 1.13
N ARG A 92 -5.57 -24.44 0.73
CA ARG A 92 -4.39 -24.70 1.55
C ARG A 92 -4.02 -23.58 2.53
N PHE A 93 -4.70 -22.43 2.47
CA PHE A 93 -4.41 -21.26 3.29
C PHE A 93 -5.60 -20.83 4.16
N PRO A 94 -6.18 -21.72 4.99
CA PRO A 94 -7.35 -21.42 5.82
C PRO A 94 -7.11 -20.34 6.88
N ALA A 95 -5.85 -20.05 7.23
CA ALA A 95 -5.47 -19.07 8.24
C ALA A 95 -4.93 -17.75 7.65
N LEU A 96 -4.94 -17.58 6.32
CA LEU A 96 -4.38 -16.39 5.69
C LEU A 96 -5.24 -15.17 5.97
N GLU A 97 -4.63 -14.19 6.63
CA GLU A 97 -5.23 -12.94 7.09
C GLU A 97 -4.65 -11.74 6.33
N ALA A 98 -3.43 -11.83 5.80
CA ALA A 98 -2.80 -10.73 5.09
C ALA A 98 -2.12 -11.17 3.79
N LEU A 99 -2.32 -10.39 2.72
CA LEU A 99 -1.74 -10.65 1.41
C LEU A 99 -1.21 -9.37 0.77
N PHE A 100 0.07 -9.38 0.38
CA PHE A 100 0.68 -8.30 -0.41
C PHE A 100 1.13 -8.83 -1.78
N VAL A 101 0.71 -8.16 -2.85
CA VAL A 101 1.01 -8.52 -4.24
C VAL A 101 1.97 -7.47 -4.83
N GLY A 102 3.03 -7.90 -5.50
CA GLY A 102 4.01 -6.98 -6.08
C GLY A 102 5.11 -6.49 -5.13
N ASP A 103 5.55 -7.30 -4.16
CA ASP A 103 6.68 -6.96 -3.27
C ASP A 103 8.02 -7.19 -3.96
N LEU A 104 8.24 -6.38 -4.99
CA LEU A 104 9.47 -6.29 -5.76
C LEU A 104 10.28 -5.10 -5.31
N PRO A 105 11.61 -5.26 -5.18
CA PRO A 105 12.46 -4.12 -4.95
C PRO A 105 12.62 -3.33 -6.27
N SER A 106 12.79 -2.01 -6.16
CA SER A 106 12.79 -1.10 -7.32
C SER A 106 13.89 -1.41 -8.34
N GLU A 107 15.01 -1.98 -7.88
CA GLU A 107 16.09 -2.43 -8.74
C GLU A 107 15.70 -3.59 -9.66
N MET A 108 14.69 -4.40 -9.29
CA MET A 108 14.19 -5.50 -10.11
C MET A 108 13.07 -5.05 -11.05
N SER A 109 12.17 -4.25 -10.53
CA SER A 109 11.10 -3.65 -11.33
C SER A 109 10.62 -2.40 -10.64
N GLU A 110 10.78 -1.30 -11.36
CA GLU A 110 10.06 -0.05 -11.14
C GLU A 110 8.55 -0.35 -11.02
N VAL A 111 7.87 0.24 -10.03
CA VAL A 111 6.42 0.17 -9.78
C VAL A 111 5.61 0.34 -11.06
N ALA A 112 6.01 1.23 -11.97
CA ALA A 112 5.30 1.45 -13.23
C ALA A 112 5.30 0.23 -14.18
N TYR A 113 6.16 -0.76 -13.97
CA TYR A 113 6.33 -1.94 -14.82
C TYR A 113 5.96 -3.25 -14.13
N ILE A 114 5.38 -3.19 -12.93
CA ILE A 114 4.85 -4.37 -12.23
C ILE A 114 3.42 -4.58 -12.72
N GLU A 115 3.22 -5.46 -13.71
CA GLU A 115 1.89 -5.77 -14.23
C GLU A 115 0.96 -6.23 -13.11
N GLN A 116 -0.34 -5.92 -13.18
CA GLN A 116 -1.29 -6.39 -12.20
C GLN A 116 -2.57 -6.86 -12.88
N GLU A 117 -3.17 -7.88 -12.27
CA GLU A 117 -4.50 -8.35 -12.61
C GLU A 117 -5.55 -7.69 -11.70
N ASP A 118 -6.83 -7.80 -12.10
CA ASP A 118 -7.93 -7.39 -11.23
C ASP A 118 -7.87 -8.20 -9.90
N PRO A 119 -7.85 -7.55 -8.73
CA PRO A 119 -7.67 -8.23 -7.45
C PRO A 119 -8.97 -8.87 -6.92
N GLY A 120 -10.12 -8.66 -7.56
CA GLY A 120 -11.41 -9.18 -7.14
C GLY A 120 -11.47 -10.71 -7.03
N PRO A 121 -11.06 -11.49 -8.05
CA PRO A 121 -10.97 -12.95 -7.97
C PRO A 121 -10.11 -13.45 -6.81
N LEU A 122 -9.00 -12.76 -6.54
CA LEU A 122 -8.09 -13.09 -5.45
C LEU A 122 -8.77 -12.87 -4.09
N LEU A 123 -9.37 -11.70 -3.86
CA LEU A 123 -10.10 -11.42 -2.62
C LEU A 123 -11.28 -12.38 -2.40
N ASN A 124 -11.97 -12.80 -3.47
CA ASN A 124 -13.03 -13.81 -3.39
C ASN A 124 -12.51 -15.18 -2.97
N ALA A 125 -11.28 -15.54 -3.34
CA ALA A 125 -10.66 -16.81 -2.98
C ALA A 125 -10.20 -16.85 -1.50
N PHE A 126 -9.93 -15.69 -0.89
CA PHE A 126 -9.42 -15.58 0.48
C PHE A 126 -10.34 -14.76 1.40
N PRO A 127 -11.52 -15.29 1.77
CA PRO A 127 -12.54 -14.55 2.52
C PRO A 127 -12.15 -14.18 3.97
N GLN A 128 -11.01 -14.68 4.46
CA GLN A 128 -10.49 -14.36 5.80
C GLN A 128 -9.53 -13.17 5.82
N LEU A 129 -9.18 -12.60 4.65
CA LEU A 129 -8.27 -11.46 4.59
C LEU A 129 -8.80 -10.27 5.38
N VAL A 130 -7.91 -9.70 6.18
CA VAL A 130 -8.11 -8.44 6.92
C VAL A 130 -7.17 -7.35 6.41
N GLU A 131 -6.07 -7.70 5.74
CA GLU A 131 -5.10 -6.76 5.18
C GLU A 131 -4.73 -7.17 3.75
N PHE A 132 -4.87 -6.24 2.81
CA PHE A 132 -4.54 -6.47 1.40
C PHE A 132 -3.76 -5.29 0.83
N GLY A 133 -2.62 -5.59 0.23
CA GLY A 133 -1.79 -4.63 -0.50
C GLY A 133 -1.50 -5.11 -1.91
N ILE A 134 -1.41 -4.17 -2.84
CA ILE A 134 -1.03 -4.44 -4.23
C ILE A 134 -0.16 -3.30 -4.76
N ARG A 135 0.90 -3.63 -5.50
CA ARG A 135 1.86 -2.69 -6.08
C ARG A 135 1.98 -2.84 -7.59
N GLY A 136 1.68 -1.78 -8.33
CA GLY A 136 1.80 -1.73 -9.79
C GLY A 136 0.75 -0.79 -10.43
N PRO A 137 0.74 -0.63 -11.76
CA PRO A 137 -0.38 -0.04 -12.47
C PRO A 137 -1.61 -0.92 -12.27
N LEU A 138 -2.72 -0.33 -11.85
CA LEU A 138 -3.89 -1.09 -11.44
C LEU A 138 -5.16 -0.56 -12.09
N VAL A 139 -5.83 -1.44 -12.82
CA VAL A 139 -7.22 -1.27 -13.26
C VAL A 139 -8.04 -2.36 -12.58
N MET A 140 -9.11 -1.95 -11.89
CA MET A 140 -9.92 -2.87 -11.09
C MET A 140 -11.40 -2.54 -11.17
N GLN A 141 -12.22 -3.57 -10.99
CA GLN A 141 -13.64 -3.45 -10.67
C GLN A 141 -13.83 -3.12 -9.17
N PRO A 142 -15.01 -2.60 -8.78
CA PRO A 142 -15.34 -2.45 -7.37
C PRO A 142 -15.26 -3.79 -6.63
N LEU A 143 -14.65 -3.77 -5.46
CA LEU A 143 -14.42 -4.94 -4.62
C LEU A 143 -15.60 -5.21 -3.70
N ALA A 144 -15.71 -6.44 -3.22
CA ALA A 144 -16.59 -6.81 -2.11
C ALA A 144 -15.83 -7.75 -1.18
N HIS A 145 -15.66 -7.34 0.08
CA HIS A 145 -14.98 -8.17 1.08
C HIS A 145 -15.43 -7.81 2.50
N ASP A 146 -16.02 -8.77 3.20
CA ASP A 146 -16.67 -8.53 4.49
C ASP A 146 -15.70 -8.24 5.64
N ARG A 147 -14.46 -8.71 5.53
CA ARG A 147 -13.47 -8.69 6.62
C ARG A 147 -12.28 -7.76 6.38
N LEU A 148 -12.16 -7.18 5.19
CA LEU A 148 -10.99 -6.39 4.84
C LEU A 148 -10.99 -5.09 5.64
N ARG A 149 -9.93 -4.86 6.40
CA ARG A 149 -9.74 -3.71 7.28
C ARG A 149 -8.73 -2.73 6.73
N GLU A 150 -7.67 -3.25 6.13
CA GLU A 150 -6.57 -2.45 5.58
C GLU A 150 -6.45 -2.72 4.09
N LEU A 151 -6.48 -1.66 3.28
CA LEU A 151 -6.30 -1.70 1.83
C LEU A 151 -5.20 -0.72 1.41
N THR A 152 -4.18 -1.23 0.73
CA THR A 152 -3.09 -0.41 0.19
C THR A 152 -2.98 -0.60 -1.32
N LEU A 153 -3.12 0.49 -2.08
CA LEU A 153 -2.87 0.52 -3.52
C LEU A 153 -1.63 1.36 -3.80
N GLN A 154 -0.51 0.70 -4.13
CA GLN A 154 0.77 1.34 -4.44
C GLN A 154 0.96 1.46 -5.95
N SER A 155 0.87 2.67 -6.48
CA SER A 155 1.02 2.93 -7.91
C SER A 155 1.89 4.17 -8.16
N GLY A 156 2.65 4.15 -9.27
CA GLY A 156 3.34 5.33 -9.80
C GLY A 156 2.38 6.37 -10.41
N GLY A 157 1.13 5.96 -10.69
CA GLY A 157 0.05 6.80 -11.16
C GLY A 157 -1.30 6.08 -11.07
N LEU A 158 -2.11 6.44 -10.08
CA LEU A 158 -3.40 5.79 -9.86
C LEU A 158 -4.48 6.37 -10.80
N PRO A 159 -5.10 5.58 -11.69
CA PRO A 159 -6.08 6.11 -12.63
C PRO A 159 -7.36 6.60 -11.92
N PRO A 160 -8.04 7.65 -12.44
CA PRO A 160 -9.33 8.10 -11.94
C PRO A 160 -10.38 6.98 -11.80
N ALA A 161 -10.38 6.04 -12.76
CA ALA A 161 -11.30 4.91 -12.75
C ALA A 161 -11.10 3.99 -11.54
N THR A 162 -9.84 3.79 -11.13
CA THR A 162 -9.46 2.94 -9.99
C THR A 162 -9.87 3.56 -8.68
N VAL A 163 -9.66 4.87 -8.50
CA VAL A 163 -10.16 5.60 -7.30
C VAL A 163 -11.69 5.52 -7.20
N ARG A 164 -12.39 5.69 -8.32
CA ARG A 164 -13.86 5.53 -8.36
C ARG A 164 -14.32 4.10 -8.08
N ALA A 165 -13.55 3.09 -8.50
CA ALA A 165 -13.82 1.69 -8.19
C ALA A 165 -13.66 1.40 -6.69
N VAL A 166 -12.61 1.92 -6.04
CA VAL A 166 -12.44 1.87 -4.58
C VAL A 166 -13.65 2.50 -3.89
N ALA A 167 -14.04 3.72 -4.29
CA ALA A 167 -15.20 4.41 -3.74
C ALA A 167 -16.54 3.65 -3.93
N ALA A 168 -16.64 2.79 -4.94
CA ALA A 168 -17.83 1.98 -5.21
C ALA A 168 -17.79 0.59 -4.52
N SER A 169 -16.68 0.26 -3.85
CA SER A 169 -16.46 -1.06 -3.24
C SER A 169 -17.29 -1.25 -1.97
N GLN A 170 -17.67 -2.50 -1.70
CA GLN A 170 -18.37 -2.92 -0.50
C GLN A 170 -17.37 -3.49 0.51
N LEU A 171 -16.77 -2.61 1.29
CA LEU A 171 -15.75 -2.94 2.30
C LEU A 171 -16.22 -2.46 3.68
N PRO A 172 -17.23 -3.11 4.28
CA PRO A 172 -17.89 -2.62 5.49
C PRO A 172 -16.98 -2.63 6.73
N ALA A 173 -15.89 -3.39 6.71
CA ALA A 173 -14.93 -3.48 7.80
C ALA A 173 -13.70 -2.57 7.62
N LEU A 174 -13.65 -1.76 6.56
CA LEU A 174 -12.45 -0.98 6.22
C LEU A 174 -12.18 0.11 7.26
N THR A 175 -11.01 0.02 7.89
CA THR A 175 -10.50 0.95 8.90
C THR A 175 -9.31 1.75 8.43
N GLY A 176 -8.53 1.25 7.47
CA GLY A 176 -7.44 1.99 6.87
C GLY A 176 -7.37 1.82 5.35
N LEU A 177 -7.06 2.94 4.69
CA LEU A 177 -6.97 3.03 3.25
C LEU A 177 -5.75 3.85 2.87
N ASP A 178 -4.84 3.26 2.11
CA ASP A 178 -3.68 3.91 1.52
C ASP A 178 -3.79 3.92 0.00
N LEU A 179 -3.84 5.12 -0.58
CA LEU A 179 -3.82 5.34 -2.01
C LEU A 179 -2.56 6.13 -2.38
N TYR A 180 -1.67 5.52 -3.16
CA TYR A 180 -0.53 6.20 -3.76
C TYR A 180 -0.99 6.77 -5.10
N LEU A 181 -1.23 8.08 -5.13
CA LEU A 181 -1.91 8.73 -6.25
C LEU A 181 -1.00 8.88 -7.48
N GLY A 182 0.29 9.07 -7.27
CA GLY A 182 1.29 9.15 -8.31
C GLY A 182 1.15 10.40 -9.20
N THR A 183 1.55 10.25 -10.46
CA THR A 183 1.54 11.30 -11.48
C THR A 183 0.80 10.84 -12.76
N GLU A 184 0.32 11.80 -13.54
CA GLU A 184 -0.27 11.55 -14.86
C GLU A 184 0.69 10.87 -15.84
N ARG A 185 2.02 10.97 -15.61
CA ARG A 185 3.03 10.37 -16.49
C ARG A 185 2.97 8.84 -16.50
N TYR A 186 2.53 8.21 -15.42
CA TYR A 186 2.40 6.76 -15.28
C TYR A 186 0.93 6.36 -15.16
N GLU A 187 0.11 6.87 -16.09
CA GLU A 187 -1.32 6.52 -16.23
C GLU A 187 -2.22 6.98 -15.06
N GLY A 188 -1.69 7.82 -14.17
CA GLY A 188 -2.43 8.42 -13.07
C GLY A 188 -3.39 9.54 -13.48
N GLY A 189 -3.52 10.55 -12.62
CA GLY A 189 -4.38 11.71 -12.85
C GLY A 189 -5.70 11.69 -12.11
N ALA A 190 -5.85 10.84 -11.09
CA ALA A 190 -6.96 10.96 -10.14
C ALA A 190 -6.96 12.35 -9.49
N THR A 191 -8.12 13.01 -9.47
CA THR A 191 -8.27 14.34 -8.89
C THR A 191 -9.01 14.31 -7.56
N VAL A 192 -9.11 15.47 -6.90
CA VAL A 192 -9.93 15.65 -5.69
C VAL A 192 -11.40 15.28 -5.96
N GLU A 193 -11.91 15.53 -7.15
CA GLU A 193 -13.28 15.16 -7.55
C GLU A 193 -13.48 13.64 -7.56
N ASP A 194 -12.48 12.87 -7.99
CA ASP A 194 -12.54 11.41 -7.95
C ASP A 194 -12.51 10.87 -6.51
N LEU A 195 -11.80 11.55 -5.63
CA LEU A 195 -11.72 11.25 -4.20
C LEU A 195 -12.96 11.71 -3.41
N ALA A 196 -13.79 12.60 -3.97
CA ALA A 196 -14.90 13.23 -3.26
C ALA A 196 -15.84 12.23 -2.53
N PRO A 197 -16.20 11.06 -3.10
CA PRO A 197 -16.99 10.07 -2.38
C PRO A 197 -16.29 9.52 -1.13
N ILE A 198 -14.98 9.25 -1.19
CA ILE A 198 -14.18 8.79 -0.05
C ILE A 198 -14.06 9.90 0.98
N LEU A 199 -13.74 11.12 0.53
CA LEU A 199 -13.60 12.32 1.37
C LEU A 199 -14.91 12.72 2.09
N SER A 200 -16.06 12.30 1.57
CA SER A 200 -17.35 12.51 2.24
C SER A 200 -17.50 11.72 3.56
N GLY A 201 -16.68 10.69 3.78
CA GLY A 201 -16.79 9.77 4.92
C GLY A 201 -17.98 8.81 4.86
N ALA A 202 -18.87 8.93 3.86
CA ALA A 202 -20.08 8.12 3.77
C ALA A 202 -19.84 6.70 3.25
N VAL A 203 -18.80 6.50 2.44
CA VAL A 203 -18.49 5.20 1.80
C VAL A 203 -17.91 4.22 2.81
N PHE A 204 -16.98 4.68 3.67
CA PHE A 204 -16.29 3.87 4.67
C PHE A 204 -16.54 4.45 6.08
N PRO A 205 -17.67 4.12 6.71
CA PRO A 205 -18.09 4.78 7.96
C PRO A 205 -17.19 4.48 9.17
N ASP A 206 -16.42 3.40 9.11
CA ASP A 206 -15.49 2.99 10.16
C ASP A 206 -14.03 3.34 9.85
N LEU A 207 -13.76 4.08 8.77
CA LEU A 207 -12.41 4.49 8.40
C LEU A 207 -11.78 5.37 9.50
N ARG A 208 -10.61 4.94 9.99
CA ARG A 208 -9.79 5.60 11.00
C ARG A 208 -8.44 6.06 10.46
N HIS A 209 -7.94 5.44 9.39
CA HIS A 209 -6.73 5.86 8.72
C HIS A 209 -7.01 6.16 7.24
N LEU A 210 -6.49 7.29 6.76
CA LEU A 210 -6.53 7.64 5.34
C LEU A 210 -5.16 8.16 4.93
N GLY A 211 -4.50 7.42 4.03
CA GLY A 211 -3.30 7.83 3.34
C GLY A 211 -3.62 8.21 1.89
N LEU A 212 -3.40 9.48 1.56
CA LEU A 212 -3.44 9.98 0.17
C LEU A 212 -2.03 10.42 -0.19
N ARG A 213 -1.21 9.39 -0.45
CA ARG A 213 0.24 9.50 -0.52
C ARG A 213 0.68 9.78 -1.95
N ASN A 214 1.93 10.22 -2.09
CA ASN A 214 2.62 10.24 -3.38
C ASN A 214 1.88 11.07 -4.44
N ALA A 215 1.21 12.15 -4.04
CA ALA A 215 0.42 12.98 -4.94
C ALA A 215 1.25 14.13 -5.51
N GLU A 216 1.20 14.37 -6.82
CA GLU A 216 1.90 15.51 -7.45
C GLU A 216 1.34 16.87 -6.98
N ASP A 217 0.01 17.01 -6.92
CA ASP A 217 -0.67 18.23 -6.48
C ASP A 217 -1.08 18.18 -5.00
N THR A 218 -0.12 17.95 -4.11
CA THR A 218 -0.41 17.72 -2.69
C THR A 218 -0.95 18.96 -1.99
N ASP A 219 -0.60 20.17 -2.42
CA ASP A 219 -1.08 21.41 -1.79
C ASP A 219 -2.60 21.59 -1.99
N ASN A 220 -3.11 21.35 -3.21
CA ASN A 220 -4.55 21.37 -3.48
C ASN A 220 -5.28 20.20 -2.81
N LEU A 221 -4.67 19.02 -2.79
CA LEU A 221 -5.21 17.87 -2.07
C LEU A 221 -5.34 18.15 -0.57
N ALA A 222 -4.31 18.73 0.05
CA ALA A 222 -4.29 19.13 1.45
C ALA A 222 -5.41 20.13 1.76
N ALA A 223 -5.62 21.13 0.89
CA ALA A 223 -6.72 22.09 1.02
C ALA A 223 -8.10 21.43 0.94
N ALA A 224 -8.27 20.43 0.07
CA ALA A 224 -9.53 19.68 -0.03
C ALA A 224 -9.78 18.82 1.22
N VAL A 225 -8.76 18.08 1.67
CA VAL A 225 -8.81 17.25 2.88
C VAL A 225 -9.10 18.10 4.11
N ALA A 226 -8.53 19.30 4.21
CA ALA A 226 -8.75 20.24 5.31
C ALA A 226 -10.23 20.56 5.57
N HIS A 227 -11.12 20.35 4.59
CA HIS A 227 -12.56 20.57 4.69
C HIS A 227 -13.41 19.31 4.45
N ALA A 228 -12.77 18.15 4.28
CA ALA A 228 -13.43 16.88 3.99
C ALA A 228 -14.09 16.25 5.23
N PRO A 229 -15.40 15.92 5.22
CA PRO A 229 -16.09 15.36 6.39
C PRO A 229 -15.44 14.10 6.98
N VAL A 230 -14.75 13.29 6.16
CA VAL A 230 -14.03 12.09 6.63
C VAL A 230 -13.00 12.42 7.72
N VAL A 231 -12.40 13.61 7.73
CA VAL A 231 -11.36 13.98 8.70
C VAL A 231 -11.84 13.89 10.15
N ALA A 232 -13.12 14.17 10.40
CA ALA A 232 -13.69 14.15 11.74
C ALA A 232 -13.75 12.74 12.37
N GLN A 233 -13.67 11.67 11.56
CA GLN A 233 -13.69 10.28 12.03
C GLN A 233 -12.30 9.61 12.03
N LEU A 234 -11.29 10.26 11.47
CA LEU A 234 -9.93 9.74 11.40
C LEU A 234 -9.21 9.82 12.75
N GLU A 235 -8.36 8.83 13.00
CA GLU A 235 -7.31 8.85 14.02
C GLU A 235 -5.94 9.16 13.41
N SER A 236 -5.74 8.87 12.12
CA SER A 236 -4.49 9.12 11.40
C SER A 236 -4.75 9.62 9.97
N LEU A 237 -4.01 10.64 9.56
CA LEU A 237 -3.99 11.19 8.20
C LEU A 237 -2.55 11.18 7.67
N ASP A 238 -2.37 10.66 6.46
CA ASP A 238 -1.07 10.59 5.80
C ASP A 238 -1.14 11.27 4.42
N LEU A 239 -0.32 12.30 4.22
CA LEU A 239 -0.13 13.05 2.97
C LEU A 239 1.34 13.02 2.52
N SER A 240 2.07 11.99 2.93
CA SER A 240 3.50 11.83 2.68
C SER A 240 3.82 11.49 1.22
N LEU A 241 5.11 11.53 0.89
CA LEU A 241 5.66 11.15 -0.42
C LEU A 241 5.25 12.08 -1.57
N GLY A 242 4.53 13.16 -1.28
CA GLY A 242 4.06 14.13 -2.24
C GLY A 242 4.95 15.38 -2.34
N MET A 243 4.42 16.41 -2.99
CA MET A 243 5.05 17.72 -3.15
C MET A 243 4.53 18.79 -2.17
N LEU A 244 4.09 18.36 -0.98
CA LEU A 244 3.47 19.24 0.03
C LEU A 244 4.41 20.39 0.42
N GLY A 245 3.92 21.62 0.27
CA GLY A 245 4.58 22.84 0.69
C GLY A 245 3.80 23.63 1.73
N ASP A 246 4.34 24.80 2.07
CA ASP A 246 3.78 25.66 3.11
C ASP A 246 2.32 26.07 2.85
N GLU A 247 1.93 26.22 1.59
CA GLU A 247 0.57 26.57 1.21
C GLU A 247 -0.43 25.46 1.58
N GLY A 248 -0.12 24.20 1.26
CA GLY A 248 -0.94 23.05 1.63
C GLY A 248 -0.99 22.83 3.14
N ALA A 249 0.15 22.91 3.82
CA ALA A 249 0.18 22.77 5.29
C ALA A 249 -0.58 23.91 6.00
N ALA A 250 -0.47 25.15 5.49
CA ALA A 250 -1.27 26.26 6.00
C ALA A 250 -2.77 26.04 5.77
N ALA A 251 -3.16 25.47 4.62
CA ALA A 251 -4.55 25.13 4.33
C ALA A 251 -5.08 24.06 5.30
N LEU A 252 -4.30 23.02 5.61
CA LEU A 252 -4.64 22.02 6.63
C LEU A 252 -4.93 22.65 7.99
N LEU A 253 -4.05 23.54 8.45
CA LEU A 253 -4.22 24.24 9.73
C LEU A 253 -5.40 25.23 9.74
N ALA A 254 -5.80 25.74 8.57
CA ALA A 254 -6.94 26.65 8.43
C ALA A 254 -8.29 25.92 8.27
N GLY A 255 -8.27 24.61 8.06
CA GLY A 255 -9.43 23.76 7.91
C GLY A 255 -10.15 23.44 9.22
N GLN A 256 -10.77 22.26 9.25
CA GLN A 256 -11.32 21.72 10.50
C GLN A 256 -10.17 21.32 11.46
N PRO A 257 -10.42 21.35 12.78
CA PRO A 257 -9.40 21.01 13.76
C PRO A 257 -8.85 19.59 13.52
N LEU A 258 -7.52 19.45 13.55
CA LEU A 258 -6.82 18.18 13.43
C LEU A 258 -6.31 17.66 14.79
N ALA A 259 -6.55 18.39 15.87
CA ALA A 259 -6.02 18.07 17.21
C ALA A 259 -6.58 16.77 17.84
N HIS A 260 -7.59 16.15 17.22
CA HIS A 260 -8.08 14.82 17.60
C HIS A 260 -7.30 13.68 16.95
N LEU A 261 -6.53 13.96 15.89
CA LEU A 261 -5.67 12.97 15.26
C LEU A 261 -4.59 12.54 16.26
N ARG A 262 -4.37 11.23 16.31
CA ARG A 262 -3.19 10.66 16.97
C ARG A 262 -1.93 10.93 16.16
N THR A 263 -2.03 10.81 14.84
CA THR A 263 -0.89 10.94 13.93
C THR A 263 -1.24 11.76 12.70
N LEU A 264 -0.34 12.67 12.32
CA LEU A 264 -0.35 13.38 11.04
C LEU A 264 1.00 13.14 10.36
N THR A 265 1.02 12.35 9.29
CA THR A 265 2.24 11.97 8.58
C THR A 265 2.42 12.80 7.32
N LEU A 266 3.47 13.61 7.30
CA LEU A 266 3.87 14.50 6.20
C LEU A 266 5.30 14.19 5.75
N ARG A 267 5.76 12.94 5.89
CA ARG A 267 7.10 12.51 5.44
C ARG A 267 7.34 12.80 3.96
N HIS A 268 8.58 13.04 3.57
CA HIS A 268 8.96 13.43 2.20
C HIS A 268 8.14 14.64 1.75
N HIS A 269 8.60 15.82 2.14
CA HIS A 269 7.87 17.07 1.95
C HIS A 269 8.80 18.25 1.71
N PHE A 270 8.20 19.41 1.40
CA PHE A 270 8.90 20.63 0.99
C PHE A 270 8.50 21.82 1.87
N LEU A 271 8.25 21.55 3.16
CA LEU A 271 7.86 22.56 4.15
C LEU A 271 9.10 23.32 4.64
N SER A 272 8.90 24.60 4.95
CA SER A 272 9.89 25.41 5.65
C SER A 272 9.96 25.04 7.14
N ASP A 273 11.10 25.32 7.77
CA ASP A 273 11.30 25.14 9.21
C ASP A 273 10.27 25.96 10.01
N GLU A 274 9.91 27.14 9.50
CA GLU A 274 8.87 27.99 10.09
C GLU A 274 7.48 27.31 10.04
N MET A 275 7.14 26.66 8.91
CA MET A 275 5.87 25.94 8.81
C MET A 275 5.84 24.69 9.69
N ILE A 276 6.93 23.93 9.74
CA ILE A 276 7.07 22.78 10.65
C ILE A 276 6.86 23.21 12.11
N SER A 277 7.52 24.30 12.51
CA SER A 277 7.37 24.84 13.87
C SER A 277 5.91 25.21 14.17
N ARG A 278 5.22 25.82 13.19
CA ARG A 278 3.79 26.16 13.32
C ARG A 278 2.89 24.92 13.42
N LEU A 279 3.20 23.83 12.71
CA LEU A 279 2.46 22.57 12.82
C LEU A 279 2.56 22.00 14.23
N TRP A 280 3.77 21.92 14.79
CA TRP A 280 3.97 21.44 16.17
C TRP A 280 3.32 22.33 17.22
N GLU A 281 3.35 23.65 17.04
CA GLU A 281 2.66 24.59 17.94
C GLU A 281 1.12 24.44 17.86
N ALA A 282 0.57 24.22 16.66
CA ALA A 282 -0.86 24.08 16.45
C ALA A 282 -1.41 22.72 16.89
N LEU A 283 -0.58 21.67 16.85
CA LEU A 283 -0.97 20.28 17.11
C LEU A 283 -0.07 19.63 18.18
N PRO A 284 -0.02 20.18 19.42
CA PRO A 284 0.95 19.75 20.43
C PRO A 284 0.73 18.33 20.97
N GLU A 285 -0.49 17.79 20.82
CA GLU A 285 -0.86 16.45 21.28
C GLU A 285 -0.91 15.40 20.14
N THR A 286 -0.73 15.84 18.90
CA THR A 286 -0.69 14.97 17.72
C THR A 286 0.76 14.63 17.40
N GLU A 287 1.04 13.36 17.11
CA GLU A 287 2.32 12.95 16.55
C GLU A 287 2.42 13.44 15.10
N VAL A 288 3.08 14.59 14.92
CA VAL A 288 3.32 15.17 13.59
C VAL A 288 4.69 14.70 13.09
N ASP A 289 4.65 13.82 12.10
CA ASP A 289 5.83 13.26 11.46
C ASP A 289 6.16 14.05 10.18
N VAL A 290 7.31 14.73 10.21
CA VAL A 290 7.83 15.60 9.15
C VAL A 290 9.27 15.21 8.82
N ASP A 291 9.56 13.90 8.86
CA ASP A 291 10.86 13.40 8.43
C ASP A 291 11.03 13.53 6.90
N GLU A 292 12.29 13.49 6.45
CA GLU A 292 12.64 13.62 5.02
C GLU A 292 12.22 14.97 4.41
N GLN A 293 12.64 16.06 5.07
CA GLN A 293 12.46 17.43 4.56
C GLN A 293 13.39 17.72 3.36
N TYR A 294 12.81 18.25 2.29
CA TYR A 294 13.53 18.65 1.07
C TYR A 294 13.45 20.17 0.80
N SER A 295 14.31 20.64 -0.11
CA SER A 295 14.41 22.04 -0.53
C SER A 295 13.11 22.56 -1.13
N ALA A 296 12.50 23.58 -0.52
CA ALA A 296 11.23 24.17 -0.97
C ALA A 296 11.27 24.85 -2.37
N ARG A 297 12.40 24.82 -3.09
CA ARG A 297 12.50 25.41 -4.43
C ARG A 297 11.61 24.62 -5.40
N PRO A 298 10.73 25.28 -6.18
CA PRO A 298 9.80 24.58 -7.07
C PRO A 298 10.44 23.61 -8.05
N ALA A 299 11.65 23.90 -8.53
CA ALA A 299 12.39 23.03 -9.46
C ALA A 299 12.90 21.73 -8.82
N ASP A 300 12.92 21.65 -7.49
CA ASP A 300 13.42 20.52 -6.72
C ASP A 300 12.27 19.66 -6.17
N ARG A 301 10.98 20.00 -6.44
CA ARG A 301 9.84 19.23 -5.96
C ARG A 301 9.58 17.99 -6.82
N TYR A 302 9.47 16.83 -6.18
CA TYR A 302 9.19 15.54 -6.80
C TYR A 302 8.44 14.62 -5.83
N ILE A 303 7.65 13.69 -6.35
CA ILE A 303 6.99 12.64 -5.56
C ILE A 303 7.95 11.46 -5.37
N ALA A 304 7.84 10.73 -4.26
CA ALA A 304 8.85 9.72 -3.90
C ALA A 304 8.76 8.41 -4.71
N VAL A 305 7.56 8.06 -5.20
CA VAL A 305 7.30 6.80 -5.91
C VAL A 305 6.80 7.15 -7.32
N THR A 306 7.68 7.12 -8.31
CA THR A 306 7.32 7.43 -9.71
C THR A 306 7.56 6.25 -10.61
N GLU A 307 8.77 5.73 -10.52
CA GLU A 307 9.36 4.69 -11.34
C GLU A 307 9.36 3.42 -10.50
#